data_AF-A0AAZ3Q8P9-F1
#
_entry.id   AF-A0AAZ3Q8P9-F1
#
_cell.length_a   1.000
_cell.length_b   1.000
_cell.length_c   1.000
_cell.angle_alpha   90.00
_cell.angle_beta   90.00
_cell.angle_gamma   90.00
#
_symmetry.space_group_name_H-M   'P 1'
#
loop_
_entity.id
_entity.type
_entity.pdbx_description
1 polymer ?
#
loop_
_entity_poly.entity_id
_entity_poly.type
_entity_poly.pdbx_seq_one_letter_code
_entity_poly.pdbx_strand_id
1 'polypeptide(L)'
;MGSTTSCCVSSSPKLRRNAHSRLESYNTEPELSREDTGCNLQHISDRENVDELNMEYNPSDHPRASTIFLSKSQTDVELSSKSVREKRKSLFINHHGSTRRKHSSCSTIFLDDNTVSQPNLKFTIKCVSLAIYYHIKNRDTDGGMRQDIFDEKLHPLSKSEVPSDYDKHDPEQKQIYRFIRTLFSAAQLTAECAIVTLVYVERLLTYAEIDIGPENWKRMVLGAILLASKVWDDQAVWNVDYCQILKDITVEDMNELERQFLELLQFNINVPSSVYAKYYFDLRSLSETNNLSFPLEPLSRDKAQRLEAISRLCDDKYKDARRAAKKRSASVDNLVGVRWVPAILS
;
A
#
# COMPACT_ATOMS: atom_id res chain seq x y z
N MET A 1 54.95 -19.58 19.51
CA MET A 1 55.84 -19.28 20.66
C MET A 1 55.78 -17.78 20.90
N GLY A 2 55.72 -17.33 22.15
CA GLY A 2 55.37 -15.94 22.54
C GLY A 2 53.84 -15.76 22.63
N SER A 3 53.22 -15.40 23.77
CA SER A 3 53.38 -14.29 24.72
C SER A 3 52.42 -13.12 24.40
N THR A 4 51.17 -13.13 24.87
CA THR A 4 50.69 -12.65 26.20
C THR A 4 50.71 -11.12 26.39
N THR A 5 49.54 -10.50 26.17
CA THR A 5 49.11 -9.18 26.67
C THR A 5 47.62 -9.34 27.07
N SER A 6 47.24 -9.20 28.35
CA SER A 6 47.04 -7.97 29.14
C SER A 6 45.61 -7.41 29.02
N CYS A 7 44.85 -7.54 30.12
CA CYS A 7 43.87 -6.66 30.79
C CYS A 7 43.13 -5.54 29.99
N CYS A 8 41.90 -5.12 30.34
CA CYS A 8 41.22 -5.09 31.65
C CYS A 8 39.70 -5.39 31.55
N VAL A 9 39.08 -5.68 32.70
CA VAL A 9 37.61 -5.61 32.89
C VAL A 9 37.27 -4.33 33.66
N SER A 10 36.30 -3.55 33.19
CA SER A 10 35.85 -2.30 33.84
C SER A 10 34.38 -2.40 34.24
N SER A 11 34.08 -2.27 35.53
CA SER A 11 32.71 -2.37 36.08
C SER A 11 32.05 -1.00 36.22
N SER A 12 30.78 -0.89 35.84
CA SER A 12 30.00 0.36 35.94
C SER A 12 29.76 0.78 37.40
N PRO A 13 29.87 2.08 37.77
CA PRO A 13 29.68 2.53 39.15
C PRO A 13 28.21 2.48 39.59
N LYS A 14 27.95 2.04 40.83
CA LYS A 14 26.64 2.16 41.48
C LYS A 14 26.65 3.35 42.44
N LEU A 15 25.89 4.40 42.14
CA LEU A 15 25.75 5.54 43.05
C LEU A 15 24.76 5.22 44.18
N ARG A 16 25.19 5.38 45.43
CA ARG A 16 24.33 5.43 46.64
C ARG A 16 24.34 6.84 47.21
N ARG A 17 23.18 7.33 47.68
CA ARG A 17 23.08 8.41 48.68
C ARG A 17 21.90 8.12 49.63
N ASN A 18 22.05 8.53 50.89
CA ASN A 18 21.09 8.31 51.98
C ASN A 18 20.91 9.61 52.79
N ALA A 19 19.70 9.78 53.34
CA ALA A 19 19.35 10.46 54.60
C ALA A 19 19.79 11.92 54.90
N HIS A 20 18.79 12.82 54.83
CA HIS A 20 18.42 13.89 55.79
C HIS A 20 19.43 14.58 56.72
N SER A 21 19.50 15.92 56.62
CA SER A 21 19.29 16.94 57.69
C SER A 21 19.52 18.36 57.08
N ARG A 22 19.06 19.51 57.60
CA ARG A 22 18.31 19.90 58.82
C ARG A 22 17.44 21.16 58.52
N LEU A 23 16.70 21.67 59.52
CA LEU A 23 15.85 22.89 59.49
C LEU A 23 16.61 24.18 59.07
N GLU A 24 16.03 25.34 58.72
CA GLU A 24 14.73 26.03 59.01
C GLU A 24 14.41 27.01 57.81
N SER A 25 13.37 27.85 57.65
CA SER A 25 12.21 28.37 58.42
C SER A 25 11.18 29.11 57.49
N TYR A 26 10.08 29.64 58.06
CA TYR A 26 9.08 30.62 57.52
C TYR A 26 7.96 30.18 56.53
N ASN A 27 6.78 30.80 56.71
CA ASN A 27 5.47 30.39 56.19
C ASN A 27 5.03 31.14 54.91
N THR A 28 4.16 30.52 54.11
CA THR A 28 2.77 30.98 53.83
C THR A 28 2.05 29.97 52.90
N GLU A 29 0.89 29.47 53.34
CA GLU A 29 -0.11 28.67 52.56
C GLU A 29 -0.87 29.56 51.55
N PRO A 30 -1.54 29.04 50.48
CA PRO A 30 -2.21 27.74 50.45
C PRO A 30 -2.14 26.91 49.14
N GLU A 31 -2.68 25.69 49.26
CA GLU A 31 -3.41 24.90 48.23
C GLU A 31 -2.79 24.74 46.82
N LEU A 32 -2.36 23.50 46.50
CA LEU A 32 -3.11 22.63 45.57
C LEU A 32 -2.55 21.18 45.58
N SER A 33 -3.37 20.23 45.12
CA SER A 33 -3.08 18.78 45.19
C SER A 33 -1.97 18.35 44.22
N ARG A 34 -1.02 17.55 44.72
CA ARG A 34 -0.05 16.82 43.88
C ARG A 34 -0.72 15.58 43.29
N GLU A 35 -0.95 15.58 41.98
CA GLU A 35 -1.14 14.36 41.20
C GLU A 35 0.15 13.98 40.44
N ASP A 36 0.28 12.71 40.10
CA ASP A 36 1.54 12.08 39.72
C ASP A 36 1.84 12.25 38.22
N THR A 37 2.74 13.17 37.86
CA THR A 37 3.17 13.38 36.47
C THR A 37 4.11 12.25 35.98
N GLY A 38 3.61 11.02 35.98
CA GLY A 38 4.26 9.88 35.33
C GLY A 38 4.35 10.12 33.82
N CYS A 39 5.56 10.26 33.29
CA CYS A 39 5.83 10.54 31.88
C CYS A 39 5.59 9.32 30.97
N ASN A 40 4.32 8.94 30.83
CA ASN A 40 3.92 7.79 30.03
C ASN A 40 3.89 8.14 28.53
N LEU A 41 5.05 8.03 27.87
CA LEU A 41 5.18 8.19 26.42
C LEU A 41 4.52 7.02 25.69
N GLN A 42 3.25 7.21 25.32
CA GLN A 42 2.43 6.28 24.55
C GLN A 42 3.14 5.86 23.25
N HIS A 43 3.28 4.56 23.02
CA HIS A 43 3.96 4.04 21.83
C HIS A 43 3.07 4.20 20.59
N ILE A 44 3.66 4.22 19.39
CA ILE A 44 2.91 4.54 18.15
C ILE A 44 1.80 3.49 17.86
N SER A 45 2.02 2.22 18.22
CA SER A 45 1.02 1.15 18.17
C SER A 45 -0.20 1.41 19.06
N ASP A 46 -0.03 2.16 20.15
CA ASP A 46 -1.02 2.27 21.21
C ASP A 46 -2.01 3.41 20.93
N ARG A 47 -1.92 4.00 19.73
CA ARG A 47 -2.77 5.08 19.21
C ARG A 47 -3.93 4.56 18.35
N GLU A 48 -3.90 3.30 17.92
CA GLU A 48 -4.89 2.66 17.03
C GLU A 48 -6.20 2.25 17.74
N ASN A 49 -6.52 2.79 18.92
CA ASN A 49 -7.73 2.48 19.69
C ASN A 49 -8.48 3.76 20.13
N VAL A 50 -8.92 4.56 19.16
CA VAL A 50 -9.88 5.64 19.36
C VAL A 50 -10.96 5.53 18.28
N ASP A 51 -12.18 5.21 18.71
CA ASP A 51 -13.46 5.36 18.00
C ASP A 51 -13.65 4.64 16.64
N GLU A 52 -13.64 3.29 16.64
CA GLU A 52 -14.19 2.44 15.55
C GLU A 52 -15.69 2.70 15.24
N LEU A 53 -16.38 3.51 16.04
CA LEU A 53 -17.85 3.59 16.08
C LEU A 53 -18.50 4.66 15.20
N ASN A 54 -17.72 5.47 14.46
CA ASN A 54 -18.30 6.52 13.60
C ASN A 54 -17.51 6.87 12.34
N MET A 55 -16.52 6.06 11.92
CA MET A 55 -15.88 6.27 10.61
C MET A 55 -16.84 5.92 9.48
N GLU A 56 -17.01 6.86 8.54
CA GLU A 56 -17.64 6.60 7.25
C GLU A 56 -16.86 5.51 6.49
N TYR A 57 -17.59 4.57 5.87
CA TYR A 57 -17.05 3.30 5.39
C TYR A 57 -16.20 3.49 4.12
N ASN A 58 -14.98 3.96 4.28
CA ASN A 58 -14.07 4.21 3.17
C ASN A 58 -13.65 2.90 2.49
N PRO A 59 -13.92 2.72 1.17
CA PRO A 59 -13.52 1.51 0.46
C PRO A 59 -12.01 1.26 0.46
N SER A 60 -11.17 2.31 0.44
CA SER A 60 -9.72 2.18 0.33
C SER A 60 -9.07 1.55 1.56
N ASP A 61 -9.63 1.79 2.74
CA ASP A 61 -9.15 1.21 4.00
C ASP A 61 -9.75 -0.16 4.30
N HIS A 62 -10.99 -0.42 3.88
CA HIS A 62 -11.66 -1.64 4.27
C HIS A 62 -11.34 -2.84 3.34
N PRO A 63 -10.67 -3.89 3.83
CA PRO A 63 -10.15 -4.99 2.99
C PRO A 63 -11.25 -5.92 2.44
N ARG A 64 -12.52 -5.73 2.84
CA ARG A 64 -13.68 -6.48 2.32
C ARG A 64 -14.58 -5.66 1.39
N ALA A 65 -14.31 -4.36 1.21
CA ALA A 65 -14.96 -3.57 0.15
C ALA A 65 -14.30 -3.87 -1.21
N SER A 66 -14.97 -3.56 -2.33
CA SER A 66 -14.31 -3.43 -3.64
C SER A 66 -13.29 -2.28 -3.61
N THR A 67 -12.28 -2.27 -4.48
CA THR A 67 -11.59 -1.01 -4.83
C THR A 67 -12.50 -0.10 -5.66
N ILE A 68 -12.18 1.20 -5.70
CA ILE A 68 -13.01 2.21 -6.38
C ILE A 68 -12.73 2.17 -7.90
N PHE A 69 -11.49 1.88 -8.32
CA PHE A 69 -11.19 1.64 -9.73
C PHE A 69 -11.96 0.45 -10.30
N LEU A 70 -12.23 -0.58 -9.49
CA LEU A 70 -12.91 -1.78 -9.98
C LEU A 70 -14.39 -1.51 -10.25
N SER A 71 -15.06 -0.68 -9.44
CA SER A 71 -16.42 -0.20 -9.74
C SER A 71 -16.42 0.79 -10.93
N LYS A 72 -15.53 1.79 -10.93
CA LYS A 72 -15.39 2.74 -12.06
C LYS A 72 -14.97 2.09 -13.39
N SER A 73 -14.38 0.88 -13.38
CA SER A 73 -14.12 0.11 -14.61
C SER A 73 -15.36 -0.58 -15.21
N GLN A 74 -16.40 -0.83 -14.41
CA GLN A 74 -17.55 -1.65 -14.83
C GLN A 74 -18.60 -0.85 -15.61
N THR A 75 -18.75 0.45 -15.33
CA THR A 75 -19.67 1.35 -16.07
C THR A 75 -19.34 1.40 -17.57
N ASP A 76 -18.05 1.45 -17.90
CA ASP A 76 -17.54 1.44 -19.28
C ASP A 76 -17.79 0.08 -19.97
N VAL A 77 -17.67 -1.03 -19.21
CA VAL A 77 -18.06 -2.37 -19.67
C VAL A 77 -19.57 -2.45 -19.90
N GLU A 78 -20.42 -1.82 -19.09
CA GLU A 78 -21.87 -1.81 -19.29
C GLU A 78 -22.30 -1.06 -20.55
N LEU A 79 -21.68 0.09 -20.84
CA LEU A 79 -21.89 0.85 -22.08
C LEU A 79 -21.50 0.01 -23.31
N SER A 80 -20.33 -0.66 -23.28
CA SER A 80 -19.94 -1.65 -24.28
C SER A 80 -20.91 -2.84 -24.34
N SER A 81 -21.48 -3.24 -23.20
CA SER A 81 -22.30 -4.45 -23.08
C SER A 81 -23.63 -4.42 -23.81
N LYS A 82 -24.10 -3.25 -24.29
CA LYS A 82 -25.23 -3.19 -25.23
C LYS A 82 -24.95 -3.99 -26.53
N SER A 83 -23.68 -4.26 -26.86
CA SER A 83 -23.26 -5.21 -27.91
C SER A 83 -22.89 -6.62 -27.39
N VAL A 84 -22.66 -6.80 -26.09
CA VAL A 84 -22.11 -8.03 -25.49
C VAL A 84 -23.16 -8.87 -24.74
N ARG A 85 -24.31 -8.29 -24.37
CA ARG A 85 -25.35 -8.98 -23.59
C ARG A 85 -25.97 -10.17 -24.33
N GLU A 86 -25.99 -10.16 -25.67
CA GLU A 86 -26.33 -11.32 -26.49
C GLU A 86 -25.25 -12.41 -26.44
N LYS A 87 -23.96 -12.03 -26.56
CA LYS A 87 -22.83 -12.97 -26.53
C LYS A 87 -22.73 -13.75 -25.21
N ARG A 88 -23.17 -13.17 -24.09
CA ARG A 88 -23.20 -13.85 -22.78
C ARG A 88 -24.24 -14.99 -22.67
N LYS A 89 -25.16 -15.17 -23.63
CA LYS A 89 -26.05 -16.35 -23.70
C LYS A 89 -25.61 -17.44 -24.67
N SER A 90 -24.73 -17.15 -25.64
CA SER A 90 -24.29 -18.13 -26.65
C SER A 90 -22.98 -18.87 -26.32
N LEU A 91 -22.19 -18.39 -25.35
CA LEU A 91 -20.85 -18.88 -25.02
C LEU A 91 -20.74 -20.34 -24.52
N PHE A 92 -21.85 -21.08 -24.35
CA PHE A 92 -21.82 -22.51 -24.04
C PHE A 92 -21.54 -23.42 -25.25
N ILE A 93 -21.68 -22.92 -26.49
CA ILE A 93 -21.42 -23.71 -27.71
C ILE A 93 -20.58 -22.88 -28.69
N ASN A 94 -19.51 -23.51 -29.19
CA ASN A 94 -18.59 -23.04 -30.24
C ASN A 94 -17.72 -21.78 -29.93
N HIS A 95 -16.46 -22.05 -29.57
CA HIS A 95 -15.37 -21.11 -29.80
C HIS A 95 -14.13 -21.81 -30.39
N HIS A 96 -13.91 -21.57 -31.69
CA HIS A 96 -12.62 -21.73 -32.37
C HIS A 96 -12.01 -20.33 -32.54
N GLY A 97 -10.69 -20.18 -32.36
CA GLY A 97 -9.95 -18.97 -32.75
C GLY A 97 -9.38 -18.12 -31.62
N SER A 98 -9.87 -18.22 -30.38
CA SER A 98 -9.22 -17.63 -29.19
C SER A 98 -8.55 -18.71 -28.34
N THR A 99 -7.45 -18.37 -27.67
CA THR A 99 -6.71 -19.32 -26.83
C THR A 99 -7.58 -19.76 -25.65
N ARG A 100 -7.93 -21.05 -25.59
CA ARG A 100 -8.74 -21.59 -24.51
C ARG A 100 -8.07 -21.30 -23.17
N ARG A 101 -8.80 -20.61 -22.28
CA ARG A 101 -8.39 -20.37 -20.89
C ARG A 101 -8.00 -21.71 -20.27
N LYS A 102 -6.73 -21.85 -19.88
CA LYS A 102 -6.21 -23.09 -19.28
C LYS A 102 -6.68 -23.16 -17.84
N HIS A 103 -7.22 -24.30 -17.44
CA HIS A 103 -7.71 -24.52 -16.07
C HIS A 103 -6.84 -25.58 -15.41
N SER A 104 -6.51 -25.38 -14.13
CA SER A 104 -5.80 -26.37 -13.32
C SER A 104 -6.66 -27.63 -13.13
N SER A 105 -6.00 -28.79 -13.12
CA SER A 105 -6.59 -30.09 -12.81
C SER A 105 -5.78 -30.77 -11.69
N CYS A 106 -6.31 -31.88 -11.15
CA CYS A 106 -5.64 -32.69 -10.13
C CYS A 106 -4.28 -33.26 -10.59
N SER A 107 -4.00 -33.29 -11.90
CA SER A 107 -2.72 -33.73 -12.48
C SER A 107 -1.81 -32.58 -12.91
N THR A 108 -2.38 -31.40 -13.17
CA THR A 108 -1.72 -30.32 -13.93
C THR A 108 -2.17 -28.96 -13.41
N ILE A 109 -1.38 -28.36 -12.53
CA ILE A 109 -1.63 -26.99 -12.05
C ILE A 109 -1.04 -26.01 -13.07
N PHE A 110 -1.81 -24.98 -13.43
CA PHE A 110 -1.39 -23.87 -14.28
C PHE A 110 -1.22 -22.59 -13.44
N LEU A 111 -0.06 -21.94 -13.54
CA LEU A 111 0.29 -20.73 -12.77
C LEU A 111 0.98 -19.69 -13.66
N ASP A 112 1.00 -18.45 -13.20
CA ASP A 112 1.98 -17.43 -13.61
C ASP A 112 3.05 -17.21 -12.51
N ASP A 113 3.98 -16.29 -12.74
CA ASP A 113 4.96 -15.83 -11.74
C ASP A 113 4.51 -14.55 -11.03
N ASN A 114 3.41 -13.93 -11.47
CA ASN A 114 2.81 -12.76 -10.85
C ASN A 114 1.98 -13.18 -9.63
N THR A 115 2.58 -13.22 -8.44
CA THR A 115 1.91 -13.65 -7.18
C THR A 115 1.70 -12.46 -6.23
N VAL A 116 0.85 -12.60 -5.21
CA VAL A 116 0.63 -11.52 -4.22
C VAL A 116 1.91 -11.16 -3.43
N SER A 117 2.79 -12.15 -3.22
CA SER A 117 4.09 -11.99 -2.55
C SER A 117 5.26 -11.67 -3.49
N GLN A 118 5.01 -11.64 -4.80
CA GLN A 118 5.98 -11.30 -5.84
C GLN A 118 5.23 -10.88 -7.12
N PRO A 119 4.61 -9.68 -7.16
CA PRO A 119 3.90 -9.20 -8.34
C PRO A 119 4.87 -8.78 -9.46
N ASN A 120 4.42 -8.87 -10.71
CA ASN A 120 5.27 -8.53 -11.85
C ASN A 120 5.16 -7.03 -12.21
N LEU A 121 6.20 -6.25 -11.87
CA LEU A 121 6.32 -4.80 -12.07
C LEU A 121 5.72 -4.28 -13.40
N LYS A 122 6.07 -4.92 -14.52
CA LYS A 122 5.63 -4.51 -15.86
C LYS A 122 4.13 -4.65 -16.07
N PHE A 123 3.47 -5.54 -15.34
CA PHE A 123 2.04 -5.80 -15.39
C PHE A 123 1.30 -5.00 -14.32
N THR A 124 1.85 -4.88 -13.11
CA THR A 124 1.31 -4.00 -12.08
C THR A 124 1.23 -2.55 -12.56
N ILE A 125 2.31 -2.00 -13.13
CA ILE A 125 2.30 -0.64 -13.70
C ILE A 125 1.23 -0.49 -14.79
N LYS A 126 1.04 -1.48 -15.69
CA LYS A 126 -0.03 -1.44 -16.69
C LYS A 126 -1.43 -1.38 -16.07
N CYS A 127 -1.67 -2.19 -15.04
CA CYS A 127 -2.99 -2.31 -14.41
C CYS A 127 -3.29 -1.10 -13.52
N VAL A 128 -2.30 -0.57 -12.80
CA VAL A 128 -2.40 0.69 -12.04
C VAL A 128 -2.64 1.87 -13.00
N SER A 129 -1.96 1.92 -14.15
CA SER A 129 -2.23 2.92 -15.21
C SER A 129 -3.65 2.81 -15.79
N LEU A 130 -4.23 1.61 -15.80
CA LEU A 130 -5.61 1.37 -16.25
C LEU A 130 -6.63 1.75 -15.17
N ALA A 131 -6.32 1.48 -13.90
CA ALA A 131 -7.12 1.91 -12.77
C ALA A 131 -7.22 3.45 -12.69
N ILE A 132 -6.08 4.15 -12.81
CA ILE A 132 -6.02 5.61 -12.85
C ILE A 132 -6.73 6.16 -14.10
N TYR A 133 -6.61 5.51 -15.26
CA TYR A 133 -7.38 5.87 -16.46
C TYR A 133 -8.89 5.78 -16.23
N TYR A 134 -9.40 4.72 -15.58
CA TYR A 134 -10.82 4.61 -15.26
C TYR A 134 -11.28 5.62 -14.22
N HIS A 135 -10.44 5.97 -13.24
CA HIS A 135 -10.73 7.06 -12.31
C HIS A 135 -10.92 8.39 -13.01
N ILE A 136 -10.03 8.75 -13.94
CA ILE A 136 -10.15 10.01 -14.69
C ILE A 136 -11.35 9.96 -15.64
N LYS A 137 -11.44 8.93 -16.49
CA LYS A 137 -12.49 8.82 -17.52
C LYS A 137 -13.89 8.84 -16.93
N ASN A 138 -14.06 8.17 -15.79
CA ASN A 138 -15.34 8.03 -15.10
C ASN A 138 -15.30 8.77 -13.75
N ARG A 139 -14.61 9.93 -13.72
CA ARG A 139 -14.71 10.92 -12.63
C ARG A 139 -16.12 11.49 -12.52
N ASP A 140 -16.47 11.99 -11.35
CA ASP A 140 -17.81 12.51 -11.13
C ASP A 140 -17.87 13.98 -11.57
N THR A 141 -18.99 14.40 -12.17
CA THR A 141 -19.08 15.70 -12.87
C THR A 141 -19.43 16.87 -11.97
N ASP A 142 -19.81 16.60 -10.72
CA ASP A 142 -20.41 17.58 -9.83
C ASP A 142 -19.35 18.45 -9.11
N GLY A 143 -18.07 18.16 -9.35
CA GLY A 143 -16.94 19.05 -9.06
C GLY A 143 -16.38 18.90 -7.66
N GLY A 144 -15.66 17.79 -7.41
CA GLY A 144 -14.87 17.61 -6.20
C GLY A 144 -13.86 18.73 -5.95
N MET A 145 -13.37 18.79 -4.72
CA MET A 145 -12.48 19.84 -4.22
C MET A 145 -11.21 19.95 -5.08
N ARG A 146 -10.87 21.16 -5.50
CA ARG A 146 -9.60 21.45 -6.20
C ARG A 146 -8.55 21.93 -5.22
N GLN A 147 -7.30 21.49 -5.43
CA GLN A 147 -6.14 21.86 -4.62
C GLN A 147 -5.01 22.35 -5.54
N ASP A 148 -4.58 23.59 -5.34
CA ASP A 148 -3.62 24.30 -6.21
C ASP A 148 -2.30 23.54 -6.38
N ILE A 149 -1.82 22.86 -5.32
CA ILE A 149 -0.57 22.07 -5.32
C ILE A 149 -0.55 20.93 -6.36
N PHE A 150 -1.72 20.51 -6.86
CA PHE A 150 -1.84 19.49 -7.90
C PHE A 150 -2.04 20.06 -9.31
N ASP A 151 -2.37 21.35 -9.47
CA ASP A 151 -2.63 21.96 -10.78
C ASP A 151 -1.33 22.04 -11.61
N GLU A 152 -1.33 21.42 -12.79
CA GLU A 152 -0.13 21.35 -13.64
C GLU A 152 0.31 22.70 -14.21
N LYS A 153 -0.57 23.70 -14.28
CA LYS A 153 -0.26 25.03 -14.82
C LYS A 153 0.30 25.97 -13.77
N LEU A 154 -0.20 25.92 -12.53
CA LEU A 154 0.40 26.59 -11.37
C LEU A 154 1.76 25.95 -11.02
N HIS A 155 1.82 24.62 -11.08
CA HIS A 155 2.96 23.83 -10.67
C HIS A 155 3.42 22.85 -11.79
N PRO A 156 4.10 23.34 -12.85
CA PRO A 156 4.52 22.49 -13.98
C PRO A 156 5.55 21.42 -13.59
N LEU A 157 5.54 20.31 -14.33
CA LEU A 157 6.52 19.20 -14.19
C LEU A 157 7.62 19.22 -15.27
N SER A 158 7.57 20.19 -16.19
CA SER A 158 8.50 20.34 -17.32
C SER A 158 8.55 21.79 -17.84
N LYS A 159 9.67 22.21 -18.42
CA LYS A 159 9.88 23.57 -18.98
C LYS A 159 9.07 23.88 -20.25
N SER A 160 8.36 22.92 -20.83
CA SER A 160 7.42 23.16 -21.92
C SER A 160 6.17 23.86 -21.39
N GLU A 161 5.77 24.97 -22.01
CA GLU A 161 4.54 25.68 -21.66
C GLU A 161 3.32 24.74 -21.63
N VAL A 162 2.55 24.80 -20.55
CA VAL A 162 1.33 24.00 -20.38
C VAL A 162 0.25 24.55 -21.32
N PRO A 163 -0.33 23.73 -22.21
CA PRO A 163 -1.31 24.20 -23.19
C PRO A 163 -2.53 24.89 -22.56
N SER A 164 -3.14 25.83 -23.26
CA SER A 164 -4.34 26.57 -22.81
C SER A 164 -5.63 25.74 -22.77
N ASP A 165 -5.52 24.46 -23.10
CA ASP A 165 -6.54 23.42 -23.13
C ASP A 165 -6.10 22.13 -22.42
N TYR A 166 -5.06 22.20 -21.58
CA TYR A 166 -4.59 21.09 -20.72
C TYR A 166 -5.69 20.49 -19.84
N ASP A 167 -6.67 21.30 -19.44
CA ASP A 167 -7.82 20.99 -18.59
C ASP A 167 -8.99 20.31 -19.34
N LYS A 168 -8.90 20.17 -20.68
CA LYS A 168 -10.04 19.78 -21.54
C LYS A 168 -9.90 18.38 -22.13
N HIS A 169 -8.73 17.77 -22.03
CA HIS A 169 -8.38 16.56 -22.76
C HIS A 169 -7.85 15.46 -21.84
N ASP A 170 -8.72 14.51 -21.48
CA ASP A 170 -8.37 13.34 -20.67
C ASP A 170 -7.17 12.56 -21.26
N PRO A 171 -6.16 12.20 -20.45
CA PRO A 171 -4.98 11.47 -20.92
C PRO A 171 -5.32 10.04 -21.38
N GLU A 172 -4.71 9.59 -22.46
CA GLU A 172 -4.66 8.17 -22.80
C GLU A 172 -4.02 7.36 -21.65
N GLN A 173 -4.54 6.15 -21.39
CA GLN A 173 -3.88 5.14 -20.55
C GLN A 173 -2.37 4.98 -20.87
N LYS A 174 -2.00 5.16 -22.14
CA LYS A 174 -0.63 5.09 -22.67
C LYS A 174 0.26 6.26 -22.21
N GLN A 175 -0.30 7.45 -21.98
CA GLN A 175 0.40 8.59 -21.39
C GLN A 175 0.66 8.35 -19.90
N ILE A 176 -0.38 7.91 -19.16
CA ILE A 176 -0.29 7.55 -17.73
C ILE A 176 0.76 6.44 -17.54
N TYR A 177 0.69 5.37 -18.34
CA TYR A 177 1.67 4.29 -18.33
C TYR A 177 3.10 4.74 -18.65
N ARG A 178 3.28 5.68 -19.58
CA ARG A 178 4.61 6.26 -19.87
C ARG A 178 5.15 7.05 -18.68
N PHE A 179 4.32 7.85 -18.02
CA PHE A 179 4.71 8.63 -16.84
C PHE A 179 5.15 7.72 -15.69
N ILE A 180 4.26 6.84 -15.22
CA ILE A 180 4.52 5.93 -14.10
C ILE A 180 5.74 5.05 -14.40
N ARG A 181 5.81 4.42 -15.58
CA ARG A 181 6.96 3.58 -15.95
C ARG A 181 8.28 4.34 -15.97
N THR A 182 8.28 5.63 -16.32
CA THR A 182 9.52 6.43 -16.34
C THR A 182 10.02 6.69 -14.93
N LEU A 183 9.13 7.06 -14.00
CA LEU A 183 9.48 7.23 -12.58
C LEU A 183 9.98 5.92 -11.97
N PHE A 184 9.21 4.83 -12.08
CA PHE A 184 9.58 3.51 -11.53
C PHE A 184 10.88 2.96 -12.14
N SER A 185 11.13 3.17 -13.44
CA SER A 185 12.37 2.70 -14.10
C SER A 185 13.61 3.53 -13.77
N ALA A 186 13.46 4.78 -13.30
CA ALA A 186 14.57 5.65 -12.97
C ALA A 186 14.90 5.62 -11.47
N ALA A 187 13.87 5.61 -10.61
CA ALA A 187 13.99 5.43 -9.16
C ALA A 187 14.04 3.95 -8.73
N GLN A 188 14.11 3.01 -9.68
CA GLN A 188 14.26 1.55 -9.48
C GLN A 188 13.17 0.87 -8.61
N LEU A 189 11.99 1.49 -8.52
CA LEU A 189 10.92 1.12 -7.59
C LEU A 189 10.28 -0.25 -7.89
N THR A 190 9.86 -0.92 -6.82
CA THR A 190 9.30 -2.27 -6.81
C THR A 190 7.86 -2.36 -7.35
N ALA A 191 7.37 -3.58 -7.60
CA ALA A 191 6.01 -3.81 -8.13
C ALA A 191 4.95 -3.56 -7.05
N GLU A 192 5.32 -3.80 -5.81
CA GLU A 192 4.57 -3.64 -4.59
C GLU A 192 4.35 -2.15 -4.28
N CYS A 193 5.38 -1.32 -4.47
CA CYS A 193 5.28 0.14 -4.42
C CYS A 193 4.18 0.68 -5.36
N ALA A 194 4.01 0.11 -6.57
CA ALA A 194 2.96 0.53 -7.50
C ALA A 194 1.53 0.22 -7.01
N ILE A 195 1.36 -0.81 -6.16
CA ILE A 195 0.08 -1.13 -5.53
C ILE A 195 -0.19 -0.11 -4.41
N VAL A 196 0.80 0.19 -3.58
CA VAL A 196 0.72 1.21 -2.52
C VAL A 196 0.41 2.60 -3.10
N THR A 197 1.04 2.98 -4.23
CA THR A 197 0.69 4.21 -4.97
C THR A 197 -0.80 4.27 -5.31
N LEU A 198 -1.43 3.17 -5.72
CA LEU A 198 -2.86 3.16 -6.06
C LEU A 198 -3.77 3.24 -4.81
N VAL A 199 -3.34 2.67 -3.68
CA VAL A 199 -4.03 2.87 -2.38
C VAL A 199 -4.01 4.35 -1.99
N TYR A 200 -2.84 5.01 -2.11
CA TYR A 200 -2.70 6.44 -1.77
C TYR A 200 -3.44 7.36 -2.74
N VAL A 201 -3.56 7.01 -4.03
CA VAL A 201 -4.45 7.72 -4.95
C VAL A 201 -5.90 7.60 -4.48
N GLU A 202 -6.42 6.40 -4.23
CA GLU A 202 -7.84 6.26 -3.83
C GLU A 202 -8.15 6.85 -2.44
N ARG A 203 -7.22 6.80 -1.49
CA ARG A 203 -7.33 7.56 -0.23
C ARG A 203 -7.39 9.08 -0.49
N LEU A 204 -6.55 9.63 -1.37
CA LEU A 204 -6.62 11.06 -1.70
C LEU A 204 -7.98 11.45 -2.31
N LEU A 205 -8.52 10.64 -3.23
CA LEU A 205 -9.84 10.89 -3.84
C LEU A 205 -10.97 10.94 -2.81
N THR A 206 -10.83 10.20 -1.70
CA THR A 206 -11.92 10.00 -0.73
C THR A 206 -11.76 10.78 0.58
N TYR A 207 -10.54 11.04 1.05
CA TYR A 207 -10.28 11.79 2.29
C TYR A 207 -10.35 13.31 2.10
N ALA A 208 -10.01 13.76 0.89
CA ALA A 208 -9.98 15.18 0.53
C ALA A 208 -11.08 15.56 -0.48
N GLU A 209 -11.92 14.60 -0.89
CA GLU A 209 -13.02 14.76 -1.85
C GLU A 209 -12.56 15.35 -3.20
N ILE A 210 -11.34 15.02 -3.64
CA ILE A 210 -10.69 15.54 -4.85
C ILE A 210 -10.95 14.62 -6.05
N ASP A 211 -11.56 15.14 -7.12
CA ASP A 211 -11.60 14.44 -8.41
C ASP A 211 -10.24 14.47 -9.13
N ILE A 212 -9.84 13.33 -9.71
CA ILE A 212 -8.66 13.24 -10.58
C ILE A 212 -9.06 13.50 -12.04
N GLY A 213 -8.46 14.51 -12.64
CA GLY A 213 -8.79 15.05 -13.95
C GLY A 213 -7.54 15.33 -14.81
N PRO A 214 -7.74 15.76 -16.07
CA PRO A 214 -6.64 16.09 -16.98
C PRO A 214 -5.70 17.17 -16.46
N GLU A 215 -6.18 18.10 -15.63
CA GLU A 215 -5.43 19.22 -15.06
C GLU A 215 -4.49 18.86 -13.89
N ASN A 216 -4.75 17.75 -13.18
CA ASN A 216 -4.10 17.45 -11.89
C ASN A 216 -3.46 16.05 -11.78
N TRP A 217 -3.81 15.10 -12.64
CA TRP A 217 -3.45 13.69 -12.47
C TRP A 217 -1.95 13.42 -12.36
N LYS A 218 -1.10 14.20 -13.06
CA LYS A 218 0.35 13.99 -13.02
C LYS A 218 0.92 14.26 -11.63
N ARG A 219 0.45 15.31 -10.95
CA ARG A 219 0.90 15.67 -9.60
C ARG A 219 0.33 14.76 -8.53
N MET A 220 -0.95 14.39 -8.62
CA MET A 220 -1.55 13.41 -7.70
C MET A 220 -0.82 12.07 -7.79
N VAL A 221 -0.53 11.58 -9.00
CA VAL A 221 0.24 10.33 -9.18
C VAL A 221 1.69 10.50 -8.73
N LEU A 222 2.34 11.66 -8.93
CA LEU A 222 3.69 11.91 -8.45
C LEU A 222 3.77 11.90 -6.91
N GLY A 223 2.88 12.63 -6.22
CA GLY A 223 2.83 12.64 -4.75
C GLY A 223 2.57 11.25 -4.16
N ALA A 224 1.63 10.49 -4.73
CA ALA A 224 1.37 9.11 -4.34
C ALA A 224 2.59 8.18 -4.54
N ILE A 225 3.45 8.46 -5.53
CA ILE A 225 4.72 7.75 -5.74
C ILE A 225 5.78 8.19 -4.73
N LEU A 226 5.90 9.49 -4.46
CA LEU A 226 6.86 10.07 -3.51
C LEU A 226 6.65 9.57 -2.08
N LEU A 227 5.42 9.24 -1.69
CA LEU A 227 5.11 8.60 -0.41
C LEU A 227 5.32 7.09 -0.46
N ALA A 228 4.82 6.42 -1.50
CA ALA A 228 4.91 4.96 -1.61
C ALA A 228 6.37 4.46 -1.60
N SER A 229 7.29 5.19 -2.26
CA SER A 229 8.71 4.84 -2.29
C SER A 229 9.45 5.06 -0.96
N LYS A 230 8.94 5.91 -0.06
CA LYS A 230 9.54 6.13 1.27
C LYS A 230 8.94 5.25 2.37
N VAL A 231 7.69 4.80 2.19
CA VAL A 231 6.98 3.99 3.19
C VAL A 231 7.10 2.49 2.91
N TRP A 232 7.25 2.08 1.64
CA TRP A 232 7.31 0.66 1.27
C TRP A 232 8.71 0.14 0.91
N ASP A 233 9.62 0.99 0.45
CA ASP A 233 10.95 0.55 0.02
C ASP A 233 12.01 0.70 1.12
N ASP A 234 12.77 -0.37 1.40
CA ASP A 234 13.91 -0.34 2.33
C ASP A 234 15.01 0.62 1.85
N GLN A 235 15.03 0.97 0.55
CA GLN A 235 15.95 1.93 -0.05
C GLN A 235 15.22 3.22 -0.47
N ALA A 236 14.61 3.89 0.51
CA ALA A 236 13.87 5.13 0.32
C ALA A 236 14.63 6.19 -0.51
N VAL A 237 14.01 6.59 -1.63
CA VAL A 237 14.57 7.53 -2.62
C VAL A 237 14.32 8.98 -2.17
N TRP A 238 15.32 9.85 -2.31
CA TRP A 238 15.26 11.22 -1.79
C TRP A 238 14.63 12.15 -2.83
N ASN A 239 13.96 13.23 -2.40
CA ASN A 239 13.29 14.15 -3.34
C ASN A 239 14.28 14.82 -4.31
N VAL A 240 15.54 14.97 -3.92
CA VAL A 240 16.65 15.42 -4.79
C VAL A 240 16.89 14.46 -5.96
N ASP A 241 16.67 13.16 -5.79
CA ASP A 241 16.79 12.17 -6.87
C ASP A 241 15.61 12.28 -7.84
N TYR A 242 14.40 12.54 -7.33
CA TYR A 242 13.25 12.85 -8.18
C TYR A 242 13.46 14.13 -8.99
N CYS A 243 14.12 15.16 -8.46
CA CYS A 243 14.55 16.34 -9.22
C CYS A 243 15.62 16.02 -10.30
N GLN A 244 16.43 14.97 -10.14
CA GLN A 244 17.35 14.52 -11.21
C GLN A 244 16.60 13.84 -12.37
N ILE A 245 15.46 13.20 -12.08
CA ILE A 245 14.56 12.59 -13.08
C ILE A 245 13.71 13.68 -13.75
N LEU A 246 13.10 14.57 -12.97
CA LEU A 246 12.24 15.67 -13.39
C LEU A 246 12.99 17.01 -13.25
N LYS A 247 13.98 17.21 -14.13
CA LYS A 247 15.01 18.29 -14.11
C LYS A 247 14.52 19.74 -14.16
N ASP A 248 13.22 19.93 -14.17
CA ASP A 248 12.55 21.22 -14.30
C ASP A 248 11.83 21.62 -12.99
N ILE A 249 11.81 20.72 -11.99
CA ILE A 249 11.14 20.90 -10.70
C ILE A 249 12.19 21.18 -9.60
N THR A 250 11.88 22.09 -8.67
CA THR A 250 12.77 22.38 -7.53
C THR A 250 12.55 21.42 -6.36
N VAL A 251 13.52 21.34 -5.45
CA VAL A 251 13.43 20.45 -4.27
C VAL A 251 12.36 20.94 -3.30
N GLU A 252 12.16 22.26 -3.23
CA GLU A 252 11.14 22.92 -2.40
C GLU A 252 9.73 22.53 -2.85
N ASP A 253 9.46 22.53 -4.16
CA ASP A 253 8.16 22.12 -4.72
C ASP A 253 7.89 20.62 -4.52
N MET A 254 8.91 19.75 -4.60
CA MET A 254 8.76 18.33 -4.27
C MET A 254 8.53 18.06 -2.78
N ASN A 255 9.21 18.80 -1.90
CA ASN A 255 8.98 18.73 -0.47
C ASN A 255 7.57 19.22 -0.08
N GLU A 256 7.09 20.28 -0.72
CA GLU A 256 5.75 20.82 -0.49
C GLU A 256 4.65 19.90 -1.05
N LEU A 257 4.84 19.32 -2.24
CA LEU A 257 3.93 18.29 -2.79
C LEU A 257 3.82 17.08 -1.85
N GLU A 258 4.95 16.60 -1.31
CA GLU A 258 4.96 15.52 -0.31
C GLU A 258 4.24 15.91 0.99
N ARG A 259 4.53 17.10 1.54
CA ARG A 259 3.91 17.59 2.78
C ARG A 259 2.39 17.70 2.65
N GLN A 260 1.92 18.32 1.57
CA GLN A 260 0.50 18.50 1.27
C GLN A 260 -0.18 17.14 1.04
N PHE A 261 0.47 16.19 0.36
CA PHE A 261 -0.10 14.85 0.19
C PHE A 261 -0.25 14.11 1.52
N LEU A 262 0.72 14.21 2.44
CA LEU A 262 0.62 13.62 3.78
C LEU A 262 -0.52 14.23 4.61
N GLU A 263 -0.69 15.54 4.54
CA GLU A 263 -1.75 16.26 5.25
C GLU A 263 -3.15 15.90 4.69
N LEU A 264 -3.30 15.79 3.37
CA LEU A 264 -4.53 15.34 2.72
C LEU A 264 -4.84 13.84 2.93
N LEU A 265 -3.81 13.00 3.16
CA LEU A 265 -3.98 11.63 3.67
C LEU A 265 -4.25 11.55 5.18
N GLN A 266 -4.33 12.69 5.89
CA GLN A 266 -4.45 12.75 7.36
C GLN A 266 -3.36 11.93 8.07
N PHE A 267 -2.18 11.83 7.46
CA PHE A 267 -1.05 10.96 7.85
C PHE A 267 -1.35 9.44 7.89
N ASN A 268 -2.48 8.96 7.36
CA ASN A 268 -2.74 7.52 7.22
C ASN A 268 -1.93 6.92 6.05
N ILE A 269 -0.65 6.68 6.32
CA ILE A 269 0.28 5.97 5.41
C ILE A 269 0.31 4.46 5.64
N ASN A 270 -0.31 3.94 6.71
CA ASN A 270 -0.33 2.50 7.01
C ASN A 270 -1.15 1.76 5.94
N VAL A 271 -0.59 0.72 5.31
CA VAL A 271 -1.29 -0.15 4.36
C VAL A 271 -1.23 -1.59 4.87
N PRO A 272 -2.25 -2.05 5.61
CA PRO A 272 -2.32 -3.42 6.11
C PRO A 272 -2.23 -4.44 4.98
N SER A 273 -1.61 -5.60 5.25
CA SER A 273 -1.40 -6.65 4.23
C SER A 273 -2.71 -7.17 3.61
N SER A 274 -3.83 -7.03 4.32
CA SER A 274 -5.18 -7.33 3.83
C SER A 274 -5.67 -6.33 2.78
N VAL A 275 -5.39 -5.03 2.96
CA VAL A 275 -5.69 -3.96 1.99
C VAL A 275 -4.81 -4.13 0.76
N TYR A 276 -3.49 -4.29 0.96
CA TYR A 276 -2.56 -4.58 -0.13
C TYR A 276 -3.01 -5.82 -0.96
N ALA A 277 -3.38 -6.92 -0.30
CA ALA A 277 -3.83 -8.13 -0.98
C ALA A 277 -5.13 -7.91 -1.77
N LYS A 278 -6.11 -7.17 -1.22
CA LYS A 278 -7.31 -6.72 -1.95
C LYS A 278 -6.94 -5.99 -3.24
N TYR A 279 -6.11 -4.94 -3.16
CA TYR A 279 -5.74 -4.15 -4.33
C TYR A 279 -4.99 -5.00 -5.38
N TYR A 280 -4.12 -5.92 -4.94
CA TYR A 280 -3.48 -6.91 -5.84
C TYR A 280 -4.50 -7.79 -6.58
N PHE A 281 -5.50 -8.36 -5.88
CA PHE A 281 -6.49 -9.24 -6.49
C PHE A 281 -7.47 -8.50 -7.41
N ASP A 282 -7.90 -7.29 -7.03
CA ASP A 282 -8.78 -6.46 -7.87
C ASP A 282 -8.03 -5.97 -9.13
N LEU A 283 -6.73 -5.64 -9.04
CA LEU A 283 -5.89 -5.36 -10.20
C LEU A 283 -5.72 -6.58 -11.10
N ARG A 284 -5.61 -7.79 -10.53
CA ARG A 284 -5.56 -9.04 -11.29
C ARG A 284 -6.88 -9.26 -12.04
N SER A 285 -8.03 -9.07 -11.40
CA SER A 285 -9.36 -9.13 -12.02
C SER A 285 -9.49 -8.16 -13.20
N LEU A 286 -9.11 -6.89 -12.98
CA LEU A 286 -9.08 -5.85 -14.03
C LEU A 286 -8.20 -6.26 -15.21
N SER A 287 -7.06 -6.90 -14.95
CA SER A 287 -6.13 -7.38 -15.99
C SER A 287 -6.73 -8.50 -16.85
N GLU A 288 -7.49 -9.42 -16.25
CA GLU A 288 -8.15 -10.51 -16.98
C GLU A 288 -9.29 -10.00 -17.86
N THR A 289 -10.13 -9.10 -17.34
CA THR A 289 -11.23 -8.47 -18.09
C THR A 289 -10.71 -7.70 -19.31
N ASN A 290 -9.52 -7.12 -19.24
CA ASN A 290 -8.91 -6.31 -20.30
C ASN A 290 -7.86 -7.07 -21.15
N ASN A 291 -7.76 -8.40 -21.04
CA ASN A 291 -6.81 -9.24 -21.77
C ASN A 291 -5.33 -8.84 -21.57
N LEU A 292 -4.99 -8.27 -20.40
CA LEU A 292 -3.63 -7.90 -20.00
C LEU A 292 -2.89 -9.00 -19.23
N SER A 293 -3.59 -10.07 -18.83
CA SER A 293 -3.05 -11.22 -18.09
C SER A 293 -2.05 -12.07 -18.88
N PHE A 294 -1.11 -12.72 -18.19
CA PHE A 294 -0.19 -13.69 -18.79
C PHE A 294 -0.93 -14.96 -19.27
N PRO A 295 -0.43 -15.66 -20.32
CA PRO A 295 -0.80 -17.04 -20.56
C PRO A 295 -0.25 -17.92 -19.42
N LEU A 296 -1.12 -18.66 -18.73
CA LEU A 296 -0.69 -19.55 -17.65
C LEU A 296 0.20 -20.69 -18.17
N GLU A 297 1.25 -21.01 -17.43
CA GLU A 297 2.21 -22.07 -17.74
C GLU A 297 2.00 -23.29 -16.81
N PRO A 298 2.30 -24.52 -17.27
CA PRO A 298 2.26 -25.69 -16.39
C PRO A 298 3.29 -25.53 -15.26
N LEU A 299 2.90 -25.86 -14.03
CA LEU A 299 3.81 -25.92 -12.89
C LEU A 299 4.94 -26.94 -13.15
N SER A 300 6.17 -26.47 -13.36
CA SER A 300 7.34 -27.33 -13.55
C SER A 300 7.70 -28.07 -12.25
N ARG A 301 8.36 -29.24 -12.37
CA ARG A 301 8.81 -30.01 -11.20
C ARG A 301 9.71 -29.19 -10.27
N ASP A 302 10.61 -28.40 -10.85
CA ASP A 302 11.55 -27.57 -10.09
C ASP A 302 10.82 -26.44 -9.35
N LYS A 303 9.82 -25.79 -9.98
CA LYS A 303 8.98 -24.77 -9.33
C LYS A 303 8.11 -25.41 -8.24
N ALA A 304 7.59 -26.62 -8.46
CA ALA A 304 6.84 -27.36 -7.44
C ALA A 304 7.71 -27.70 -6.21
N GLN A 305 8.92 -28.22 -6.42
CA GLN A 305 9.87 -28.54 -5.34
C GLN A 305 10.29 -27.29 -4.54
N ARG A 306 10.52 -26.15 -5.22
CA ARG A 306 10.79 -24.87 -4.54
C ARG A 306 9.59 -24.41 -3.70
N LEU A 307 8.38 -24.46 -4.24
CA LEU A 307 7.16 -24.09 -3.51
C LEU A 307 6.90 -25.02 -2.32
N GLU A 308 7.17 -26.32 -2.46
CA GLU A 308 7.05 -27.28 -1.35
C GLU A 308 8.09 -27.00 -0.25
N ALA A 309 9.34 -26.70 -0.60
CA ALA A 309 10.38 -26.33 0.35
C ALA A 309 10.04 -25.02 1.11
N ILE A 310 9.54 -24.00 0.41
CA ILE A 310 9.04 -22.75 1.01
C ILE A 310 7.86 -23.03 1.94
N SER A 311 6.90 -23.86 1.51
CA SER A 311 5.74 -24.25 2.31
C SER A 311 6.17 -24.90 3.63
N ARG A 312 7.05 -25.91 3.59
CA ARG A 312 7.60 -26.58 4.77
C ARG A 312 8.26 -25.60 5.76
N LEU A 313 9.03 -24.63 5.26
CA LEU A 313 9.67 -23.59 6.09
C LEU A 313 8.65 -22.65 6.76
N CYS A 314 7.57 -22.28 6.08
CA CYS A 314 6.48 -21.51 6.66
C CYS A 314 5.68 -22.32 7.69
N ASP A 315 5.47 -23.60 7.41
CA ASP A 315 4.75 -24.54 8.26
C ASP A 315 5.48 -24.77 9.61
N ASP A 316 6.80 -24.88 9.58
CA ASP A 316 7.62 -24.99 10.80
C ASP A 316 7.70 -23.68 11.61
N LYS A 317 7.81 -22.52 10.94
CA LYS A 317 7.64 -21.22 11.60
C LYS A 317 6.28 -21.11 12.30
N TYR A 318 5.21 -21.58 11.67
CA TYR A 318 3.86 -21.56 12.25
C TYR A 318 3.71 -22.54 13.42
N LYS A 319 4.31 -23.74 13.34
CA LYS A 319 4.36 -24.70 14.46
C LYS A 319 5.08 -24.10 15.66
N ASP A 320 6.20 -23.42 15.46
CA ASP A 320 6.96 -22.80 16.56
C ASP A 320 6.31 -21.53 17.11
N ALA A 321 5.69 -20.70 16.27
CA ALA A 321 4.82 -19.61 16.73
C ALA A 321 3.65 -20.15 17.59
N ARG A 322 3.00 -21.24 17.16
CA ARG A 322 1.92 -21.90 17.91
C ARG A 322 2.41 -22.55 19.21
N ARG A 323 3.62 -23.12 19.24
CA ARG A 323 4.28 -23.62 20.46
C ARG A 323 4.62 -22.46 21.42
N ALA A 324 5.11 -21.34 20.91
CA ALA A 324 5.40 -20.14 21.70
C ALA A 324 4.11 -19.53 22.29
N ALA A 325 3.05 -19.39 21.49
CA ALA A 325 1.74 -18.94 21.95
C ALA A 325 1.18 -19.86 23.05
N LYS A 326 1.23 -21.19 22.86
CA LYS A 326 0.81 -22.17 23.88
C LYS A 326 1.66 -22.13 25.16
N LYS A 327 2.93 -21.71 25.09
CA LYS A 327 3.77 -21.45 26.27
C LYS A 327 3.40 -20.14 26.98
N ARG A 328 2.94 -19.11 26.25
CA ARG A 328 2.45 -17.85 26.84
C ARG A 328 1.08 -18.02 27.50
N SER A 329 0.14 -18.71 26.85
CA SER A 329 -1.19 -18.98 27.43
C SER A 329 -1.14 -19.91 28.65
N ALA A 330 -0.06 -20.68 28.83
CA ALA A 330 0.11 -21.55 30.00
C ALA A 330 0.30 -20.79 31.34
N SER A 331 0.43 -19.45 31.34
CA SER A 331 0.38 -18.65 32.57
C SER A 331 -1.05 -18.27 33.01
N VAL A 332 -2.03 -18.38 32.11
CA VAL A 332 -3.45 -18.08 32.38
C VAL A 332 -4.32 -19.11 31.67
N ASP A 333 -4.40 -20.32 32.23
CA ASP A 333 -5.63 -21.12 32.17
C ASP A 333 -5.59 -22.27 33.21
N ASN A 334 -6.32 -22.05 34.31
CA ASN A 334 -6.87 -23.14 35.13
C ASN A 334 -8.38 -23.29 34.83
N LEU A 335 -8.82 -22.79 33.66
CA LEU A 335 -10.20 -22.75 33.20
C LEU A 335 -10.32 -23.54 31.89
N VAL A 336 -11.44 -24.24 31.71
CA VAL A 336 -11.60 -25.24 30.65
C VAL A 336 -12.30 -24.62 29.43
N GLY A 337 -11.50 -23.95 28.58
CA GLY A 337 -11.94 -23.43 27.29
C GLY A 337 -12.02 -24.54 26.21
N VAL A 338 -13.12 -24.59 25.46
CA VAL A 338 -13.32 -25.60 24.40
C VAL A 338 -12.38 -25.35 23.22
N ARG A 339 -11.56 -26.36 22.90
CA ARG A 339 -10.53 -26.31 21.86
C ARG A 339 -11.14 -26.33 20.44
N TRP A 340 -11.36 -25.16 19.86
CA TRP A 340 -11.76 -25.05 18.45
C TRP A 340 -10.63 -25.49 17.50
N VAL A 341 -11.00 -26.13 16.39
CA VAL A 341 -10.07 -26.59 15.34
C VAL A 341 -10.76 -26.39 13.98
N PRO A 342 -10.25 -25.52 13.09
CA PRO A 342 -10.75 -25.44 11.73
C PRO A 342 -10.33 -26.70 10.96
N ALA A 343 -11.29 -27.35 10.29
CA ALA A 343 -11.00 -28.43 9.36
C ALA A 343 -10.57 -27.84 8.02
N ILE A 344 -9.41 -28.27 7.53
CA ILE A 344 -8.97 -28.02 6.14
C ILE A 344 -9.35 -29.27 5.35
N LEU A 345 -10.31 -29.14 4.43
CA LEU A 345 -10.65 -30.20 3.48
C LEU A 345 -9.54 -30.32 2.45
N SER A 346 -9.21 -31.56 2.08
CA SER A 346 -8.16 -31.92 1.09
C SER A 346 -8.75 -32.24 -0.28
#